data_AF-A0A2T5XW60-F1
#
_entry.id   AF-A0A2T5XW60-F1
#
_cell.length_a   1.000
_cell.length_b   1.000
_cell.length_c   1.000
_cell.angle_alpha   90.00
_cell.angle_beta   90.00
_cell.angle_gamma   90.00
#
_symmetry.space_group_name_H-M   'P 1'
#
loop_
_entity.id
_entity.type
_entity.pdbx_description
1 polymer ?
#
loop_
_entity_poly.entity_id
_entity_poly.type
_entity_poly.pdbx_seq_one_letter_code
_entity_poly.pdbx_strand_id
1 'polypeptide(L)'
;MKKLLLLAYISCHLLATTYSRAQDFQPIVPLNTKPLLAGNFAELRPNHFHGGLDLKTEGREGLQVLAAQDGYVSRIIVSPYGYGKMLYITHADGYVTTYGHLQKYAPAIEAYVKKKQYEKQTYDIDITPAENEFVVKKGEWVGVSGNTGGSHGPHLHFEVRDTSNNGWNPLLFAFREIEDTTPPEITGLFAYALGNDAQVAHTQLSQQLQKKRLPDGSFVTDTLRAIGTIGFGFQAFDRQDGTLHKNGIYKATLLLNGEPQLQSAFDKVNFGDTRCINILTDYERYLSDKSFVQLLYKKPGNRLEIYKILKENNGYLTIEEGQTYTATVVVEDFKGNATSVHIPIKGERLELKTERPENKGNKQLIAKRDNYYELSKGSVFFPENTFYEDQLINISEDSDGLLIGNRRTPVDKYFTVTMKNTNFAEDEISKVFISAAGGFATTVYKDGVFTARARNLGRYSLRKDSTPPTLKALNFKDKGVVKGNTLKVTVSDNLSGFASCSATLNGQWILFEYEPKNHTLTFNFDDVDTTDTTKYELNINAYDKVGNVGTLKATFTRPNS
;
A
#
# COMPACT_ATOMS: atom_id res chain seq x y z
N MET A 1 -16.61 71.95 -52.54
CA MET A 1 -15.32 71.94 -53.27
C MET A 1 -14.19 71.71 -52.29
N LYS A 2 -13.32 70.73 -52.59
CA LYS A 2 -11.95 70.50 -52.04
C LYS A 2 -11.80 70.48 -50.51
N LYS A 3 -11.72 69.27 -49.91
CA LYS A 3 -10.48 68.55 -49.51
C LYS A 3 -9.67 69.28 -48.43
N LEU A 4 -9.61 68.70 -47.24
CA LEU A 4 -8.35 68.56 -46.50
C LEU A 4 -8.37 67.25 -45.70
N LEU A 5 -7.39 66.39 -45.99
CA LEU A 5 -7.08 65.16 -45.28
C LEU A 5 -6.45 65.49 -43.91
N LEU A 6 -6.75 64.69 -42.88
CA LEU A 6 -5.82 64.45 -41.79
C LEU A 6 -5.83 62.96 -41.42
N LEU A 7 -4.66 62.34 -41.49
CA LEU A 7 -4.36 60.96 -41.15
C LEU A 7 -4.62 60.69 -39.66
N ALA A 8 -5.25 59.56 -39.35
CA ALA A 8 -5.14 58.89 -38.06
C ALA A 8 -4.57 57.49 -38.28
N TYR A 9 -3.34 57.27 -37.83
CA TYR A 9 -2.70 55.96 -37.75
C TYR A 9 -3.40 55.15 -36.65
N ILE A 10 -4.07 54.05 -37.03
CA ILE A 10 -4.50 53.02 -36.09
C ILE A 10 -3.47 51.88 -36.16
N SER A 11 -2.61 51.83 -35.16
CA SER A 11 -1.75 50.67 -34.90
C SER A 11 -2.61 49.53 -34.36
N CYS A 12 -2.93 48.56 -35.21
CA CYS A 12 -3.53 47.30 -34.80
C CYS A 12 -2.42 46.40 -34.25
N HIS A 13 -2.32 46.29 -32.92
CA HIS A 13 -1.53 45.23 -32.30
C HIS A 13 -2.34 43.93 -32.33
N LEU A 14 -1.95 43.01 -33.21
CA LEU A 14 -2.29 41.60 -33.08
C LEU A 14 -1.60 41.07 -31.81
N LEU A 15 -2.34 40.98 -30.70
CA LEU A 15 -2.00 40.07 -29.61
C LEU A 15 -2.33 38.65 -30.10
N ALA A 16 -1.32 37.98 -30.67
CA ALA A 16 -1.37 36.54 -30.84
C ALA A 16 -1.25 35.90 -29.45
N THR A 17 -2.37 35.62 -28.80
CA THR A 17 -2.39 34.72 -27.66
C THR A 17 -2.07 33.32 -28.18
N THR A 18 -0.81 32.92 -28.05
CA THR A 18 -0.45 31.51 -28.12
C THR A 18 -1.07 30.83 -26.91
N TYR A 19 -2.29 30.32 -27.06
CA TYR A 19 -2.75 29.23 -26.22
C TYR A 19 -1.81 28.06 -26.48
N SER A 20 -0.83 27.89 -25.60
CA SER A 20 -0.18 26.60 -25.40
C SER A 20 -1.31 25.62 -25.10
N ARG A 21 -1.71 24.84 -26.11
CA ARG A 21 -2.54 23.66 -25.88
C ARG A 21 -1.73 22.81 -24.91
N ALA A 22 -2.14 22.74 -23.65
CA ALA A 22 -1.65 21.70 -22.77
C ALA A 22 -1.84 20.40 -23.55
N GLN A 23 -0.73 19.71 -23.84
CA GLN A 23 -0.80 18.43 -24.52
C GLN A 23 -1.60 17.52 -23.59
N ASP A 24 -2.76 17.02 -24.06
CA ASP A 24 -3.58 16.14 -23.23
C ASP A 24 -2.70 14.98 -22.76
N PHE A 25 -2.71 14.70 -21.45
CA PHE A 25 -1.97 13.57 -20.90
C PHE A 25 -2.57 12.28 -21.47
N GLN A 26 -1.82 11.64 -22.35
CA GLN A 26 -2.24 10.45 -23.11
C GLN A 26 -1.12 9.40 -23.05
N PRO A 27 -0.87 8.80 -21.88
CA PRO A 27 0.19 7.80 -21.73
C PRO A 27 -0.06 6.58 -22.63
N ILE A 28 1.00 5.93 -23.11
CA ILE A 28 0.91 4.59 -23.71
C ILE A 28 1.00 3.51 -22.63
N VAL A 29 0.60 2.29 -22.99
CA VAL A 29 0.95 1.09 -22.22
C VAL A 29 2.47 0.95 -22.15
N PRO A 30 3.07 0.85 -20.96
CA PRO A 30 4.53 0.86 -20.78
C PRO A 30 5.18 -0.51 -21.04
N LEU A 31 4.47 -1.44 -21.71
CA LEU A 31 4.93 -2.77 -22.10
C LEU A 31 4.45 -3.08 -23.52
N ASN A 32 5.26 -3.84 -24.27
CA ASN A 32 4.90 -4.34 -25.61
C ASN A 32 4.12 -5.66 -25.58
N THR A 33 3.44 -5.97 -24.48
CA THR A 33 2.61 -7.17 -24.31
C THR A 33 1.13 -6.80 -24.33
N LYS A 34 0.24 -7.79 -24.50
CA LYS A 34 -1.20 -7.57 -24.29
C LYS A 34 -1.41 -7.06 -22.85
N PRO A 35 -2.15 -5.96 -22.61
CA PRO A 35 -2.30 -5.36 -21.29
C PRO A 35 -3.29 -6.16 -20.42
N LEU A 36 -2.86 -7.33 -19.97
CA LEU A 36 -3.60 -8.14 -19.02
C LEU A 36 -3.22 -7.73 -17.60
N LEU A 37 -4.23 -7.55 -16.74
CA LEU A 37 -4.03 -7.15 -15.36
C LEU A 37 -3.81 -8.37 -14.43
N ALA A 38 -2.92 -8.18 -13.46
CA ALA A 38 -2.78 -8.99 -12.25
C ALA A 38 -3.41 -8.31 -11.03
N GLY A 39 -3.67 -7.01 -11.12
CA GLY A 39 -4.41 -6.21 -10.15
C GLY A 39 -4.69 -4.81 -10.72
N ASN A 40 -5.80 -4.19 -10.28
CA ASN A 40 -6.22 -2.87 -10.76
C ASN A 40 -6.10 -1.78 -9.68
N PHE A 41 -6.35 -0.53 -10.09
CA PHE A 41 -6.22 0.63 -9.22
C PHE A 41 -7.23 0.55 -8.06
N ALA A 42 -6.77 0.95 -6.88
CA ALA A 42 -7.55 1.00 -5.65
C ALA A 42 -8.14 -0.33 -5.16
N GLU A 43 -7.55 -1.46 -5.53
CA GLU A 43 -7.83 -2.71 -4.82
C GLU A 43 -7.64 -2.56 -3.32
N LEU A 44 -8.54 -3.19 -2.58
CA LEU A 44 -8.51 -3.20 -1.13
C LEU A 44 -7.35 -4.09 -0.66
N ARG A 45 -6.34 -3.51 -0.02
CA ARG A 45 -5.19 -4.22 0.56
C ARG A 45 -5.09 -3.93 2.06
N PRO A 46 -4.43 -4.80 2.86
CA PRO A 46 -4.28 -4.56 4.29
C PRO A 46 -3.70 -3.16 4.57
N ASN A 47 -4.51 -2.29 5.16
CA ASN A 47 -4.17 -0.91 5.52
C ASN A 47 -3.86 0.07 4.38
N HIS A 48 -4.03 -0.31 3.11
CA HIS A 48 -3.82 0.61 1.99
C HIS A 48 -4.60 0.21 0.74
N PHE A 49 -4.63 1.10 -0.25
CA PHE A 49 -5.14 0.86 -1.60
C PHE A 49 -3.98 0.46 -2.52
N HIS A 50 -4.26 -0.42 -3.47
CA HIS A 50 -3.31 -0.67 -4.55
C HIS A 50 -3.14 0.60 -5.40
N GLY A 51 -1.89 1.05 -5.59
CA GLY A 51 -1.59 2.38 -6.11
C GLY A 51 -1.72 2.57 -7.62
N GLY A 52 -1.90 1.50 -8.37
CA GLY A 52 -1.84 1.52 -9.83
C GLY A 52 -2.39 0.26 -10.48
N LEU A 53 -1.85 -0.08 -11.64
CA LEU A 53 -2.13 -1.31 -12.36
C LEU A 53 -0.93 -2.26 -12.27
N ASP A 54 -1.18 -3.54 -11.99
CA ASP A 54 -0.16 -4.58 -12.12
C ASP A 54 -0.29 -5.20 -13.50
N LEU A 55 0.58 -4.80 -14.43
CA LEU A 55 0.60 -5.29 -15.80
C LEU A 55 1.38 -6.60 -15.87
N LYS A 56 0.73 -7.65 -16.41
CA LYS A 56 1.34 -8.97 -16.53
C LYS A 56 2.49 -8.99 -17.53
N THR A 57 3.54 -9.70 -17.15
CA THR A 57 4.74 -9.91 -17.94
C THR A 57 4.86 -11.37 -18.43
N GLU A 58 3.71 -12.00 -18.72
CA GLU A 58 3.64 -13.39 -19.22
C GLU A 58 4.31 -14.42 -18.29
N GLY A 59 4.36 -14.13 -16.98
CA GLY A 59 4.97 -15.01 -15.98
C GLY A 59 6.50 -14.98 -15.94
N ARG A 60 7.15 -13.99 -16.57
CA ARG A 60 8.62 -13.84 -16.58
C ARG A 60 9.07 -12.42 -16.27
N GLU A 61 10.30 -12.29 -15.80
CA GLU A 61 11.04 -11.02 -15.74
C GLU A 61 11.72 -10.74 -17.09
N GLY A 62 12.26 -9.53 -17.26
CA GLY A 62 13.15 -9.25 -18.39
C GLY A 62 12.51 -8.51 -19.58
N LEU A 63 11.26 -8.08 -19.49
CA LEU A 63 10.62 -7.33 -20.58
C LEU A 63 11.05 -5.86 -20.55
N GLN A 64 11.21 -5.25 -21.72
CA GLN A 64 11.46 -3.81 -21.81
C GLN A 64 10.26 -3.02 -21.29
N VAL A 65 10.56 -2.07 -20.39
CA VAL A 65 9.61 -1.10 -19.85
C VAL A 65 9.83 0.23 -20.55
N LEU A 66 8.76 0.82 -21.06
CA LEU A 66 8.79 2.03 -21.88
C LEU A 66 8.25 3.23 -21.13
N ALA A 67 8.82 4.41 -21.37
CA ALA A 67 8.27 5.68 -20.89
C ALA A 67 6.87 5.89 -21.49
N ALA A 68 5.88 6.05 -20.64
CA ALA A 68 4.48 6.19 -21.06
C ALA A 68 4.21 7.51 -21.81
N GLN A 69 4.99 8.56 -21.54
CA GLN A 69 4.86 9.89 -22.12
C GLN A 69 6.20 10.63 -22.03
N ASP A 70 6.41 11.64 -22.89
CA ASP A 70 7.55 12.58 -22.81
C ASP A 70 7.68 13.18 -21.40
N GLY A 71 8.90 13.32 -20.90
CA GLY A 71 9.15 13.87 -19.57
C GLY A 71 10.61 13.77 -19.16
N TYR A 72 10.85 13.78 -17.86
CA TYR A 72 12.17 13.55 -17.27
C TYR A 72 12.09 12.65 -16.04
N VAL A 73 13.16 11.90 -15.76
CA VAL A 73 13.26 11.08 -14.55
C VAL A 73 13.43 11.99 -13.33
N SER A 74 12.40 12.08 -12.50
CA SER A 74 12.36 12.97 -11.33
C SER A 74 12.75 12.29 -10.02
N ARG A 75 12.67 10.96 -9.95
CA ARG A 75 13.08 10.19 -8.76
C ARG A 75 13.42 8.74 -9.12
N ILE A 76 14.42 8.19 -8.45
CA ILE A 76 14.84 6.80 -8.57
C ILE A 76 14.97 6.21 -7.16
N ILE A 77 14.31 5.07 -6.91
CA ILE A 77 14.35 4.39 -5.61
C ILE A 77 14.82 2.96 -5.80
N VAL A 78 15.81 2.53 -5.03
CA VAL A 78 16.13 1.12 -4.81
C VAL A 78 15.86 0.80 -3.35
N SER A 79 14.93 -0.11 -3.09
CA SER A 79 14.69 -0.63 -1.74
C SER A 79 14.53 -2.14 -1.78
N PRO A 80 14.97 -2.89 -0.74
CA PRO A 80 14.63 -4.31 -0.63
C PRO A 80 13.12 -4.54 -0.42
N TYR A 81 12.38 -3.52 0.04
CA TYR A 81 10.98 -3.64 0.40
C TYR A 81 10.08 -2.77 -0.51
N GLY A 82 8.76 -2.79 -0.24
CA GLY A 82 7.80 -1.96 -0.96
C GLY A 82 7.84 -2.19 -2.47
N TYR A 83 8.03 -1.12 -3.24
CA TYR A 83 8.08 -1.17 -4.71
C TYR A 83 9.39 -1.73 -5.29
N GLY A 84 10.40 -2.05 -4.48
CA GLY A 84 11.66 -2.56 -5.01
C GLY A 84 12.46 -1.47 -5.72
N LYS A 85 12.87 -1.74 -6.96
CA LYS A 85 13.43 -0.73 -7.87
C LYS A 85 12.28 0.01 -8.55
N MET A 86 12.19 1.30 -8.32
CA MET A 86 11.13 2.17 -8.82
C MET A 86 11.69 3.40 -9.55
N LEU A 87 11.05 3.76 -10.67
CA LEU A 87 11.36 4.94 -11.46
C LEU A 87 10.17 5.89 -11.49
N TYR A 88 10.41 7.19 -11.37
CA TYR A 88 9.38 8.24 -11.48
C TYR A 88 9.73 9.14 -12.66
N ILE A 89 8.75 9.41 -13.52
CA ILE A 89 8.89 10.30 -14.67
C ILE A 89 7.86 11.42 -14.54
N THR A 90 8.32 12.66 -14.42
CA THR A 90 7.45 13.85 -14.38
C THR A 90 7.18 14.36 -15.78
N HIS A 91 5.93 14.72 -16.05
CA HIS A 91 5.45 15.19 -17.35
C HIS A 91 5.07 16.67 -17.31
N ALA A 92 5.07 17.32 -18.48
CA ALA A 92 4.78 18.76 -18.60
C ALA A 92 3.34 19.14 -18.23
N ASP A 93 2.42 18.17 -18.21
CA ASP A 93 1.01 18.32 -17.87
C ASP A 93 0.72 18.26 -16.36
N GLY A 94 1.74 18.01 -15.53
CA GLY A 94 1.59 17.94 -14.06
C GLY A 94 1.28 16.54 -13.53
N TYR A 95 1.28 15.51 -14.39
CA TYR A 95 1.26 14.12 -13.95
C TYR A 95 2.67 13.54 -13.78
N VAL A 96 2.75 12.49 -12.98
CA VAL A 96 3.95 11.68 -12.78
C VAL A 96 3.58 10.23 -13.04
N THR A 97 4.28 9.56 -13.95
CA THR A 97 4.16 8.10 -14.12
C THR A 97 5.23 7.39 -13.30
N THR A 98 4.85 6.24 -12.72
CA THR A 98 5.77 5.44 -11.93
C THR A 98 5.84 4.00 -12.43
N TYR A 99 7.02 3.39 -12.26
CA TYR A 99 7.33 2.07 -12.78
C TYR A 99 8.01 1.29 -11.65
N GLY A 100 7.28 0.41 -10.99
CA GLY A 100 7.71 -0.36 -9.82
C GLY A 100 8.10 -1.81 -10.15
N HIS A 101 8.72 -2.47 -9.17
CA HIS A 101 9.19 -3.85 -9.21
C HIS A 101 10.19 -4.14 -10.34
N LEU A 102 10.89 -3.13 -10.85
CA LEU A 102 11.84 -3.28 -11.94
C LEU A 102 12.98 -4.24 -11.56
N GLN A 103 13.48 -4.99 -12.53
CA GLN A 103 14.69 -5.80 -12.37
C GLN A 103 15.94 -4.93 -12.45
N LYS A 104 15.95 -4.01 -13.43
CA LYS A 104 17.02 -3.06 -13.74
C LYS A 104 16.44 -1.79 -14.36
N TYR A 105 17.18 -0.70 -14.29
CA TYR A 105 16.87 0.50 -15.08
C TYR A 105 17.50 0.41 -16.48
N ALA A 106 17.16 1.36 -17.37
CA ALA A 106 17.88 1.52 -18.62
C ALA A 106 19.38 1.79 -18.38
N PRO A 107 20.29 1.43 -19.31
CA PRO A 107 21.74 1.40 -19.05
C PRO A 107 22.33 2.67 -18.42
N ALA A 108 21.96 3.86 -18.91
CA ALA A 108 22.45 5.13 -18.40
C ALA A 108 21.99 5.40 -16.94
N ILE A 109 20.72 5.11 -16.65
CA ILE A 109 20.12 5.27 -15.33
C ILE A 109 20.73 4.25 -14.35
N GLU A 110 20.88 2.99 -14.77
CA GLU A 110 21.48 1.92 -13.95
C GLU A 110 22.92 2.26 -13.56
N ALA A 111 23.75 2.72 -14.50
CA ALA A 111 25.12 3.15 -14.23
C ALA A 111 25.17 4.31 -13.23
N TYR A 112 24.26 5.28 -13.37
CA TYR A 112 24.14 6.41 -12.45
C TYR A 112 23.74 5.97 -11.03
N VAL A 113 22.76 5.07 -10.92
CA VAL A 113 22.33 4.50 -9.63
C VAL A 113 23.47 3.76 -8.96
N LYS A 114 24.17 2.88 -9.68
CA LYS A 114 25.33 2.14 -9.15
C LYS A 114 26.42 3.09 -8.68
N LYS A 115 26.78 4.10 -9.48
CA LYS A 115 27.75 5.12 -9.06
C LYS A 115 27.34 5.75 -7.72
N LYS A 116 26.07 6.12 -7.56
CA LYS A 116 25.55 6.70 -6.31
C LYS A 116 25.53 5.72 -5.14
N GLN A 117 25.24 4.44 -5.38
CA GLN A 117 25.31 3.38 -4.37
C GLN A 117 26.75 3.13 -3.88
N TYR A 118 27.73 3.12 -4.80
CA TYR A 118 29.16 3.00 -4.46
C TYR A 118 29.71 4.24 -3.75
N GLU A 119 29.31 5.46 -4.17
CA GLU A 119 29.66 6.72 -3.47
C GLU A 119 29.15 6.71 -2.01
N LYS A 120 27.95 6.19 -1.78
CA LYS A 120 27.31 6.13 -0.44
C LYS A 120 27.58 4.83 0.32
N GLN A 121 28.18 3.82 -0.32
CA GLN A 121 28.37 2.47 0.19
C GLN A 121 27.08 1.84 0.77
N THR A 122 25.98 1.94 0.03
CA THR A 122 24.65 1.42 0.44
C THR A 122 23.90 0.79 -0.74
N TYR A 123 23.09 -0.23 -0.44
CA TYR A 123 22.13 -0.80 -1.38
C TYR A 123 20.85 0.03 -1.47
N ASP A 124 20.27 0.42 -0.33
CA ASP A 124 19.05 1.22 -0.31
C ASP A 124 19.38 2.68 -0.65
N ILE A 125 18.72 3.22 -1.67
CA ILE A 125 18.96 4.59 -2.14
C ILE A 125 17.68 5.24 -2.68
N ASP A 126 17.53 6.53 -2.40
CA ASP A 126 16.51 7.41 -2.94
C ASP A 126 17.21 8.63 -3.56
N ILE A 127 17.00 8.85 -4.85
CA ILE A 127 17.74 9.83 -5.66
C ILE A 127 16.75 10.73 -6.37
N THR A 128 17.01 12.03 -6.34
CA THR A 128 16.34 13.05 -7.17
C THR A 128 17.36 13.58 -8.18
N PRO A 129 17.35 13.08 -9.44
CA PRO A 129 18.19 13.63 -10.51
C PRO A 129 17.81 15.08 -10.83
N ALA A 130 18.72 15.83 -11.46
CA ALA A 130 18.38 17.11 -12.07
C ALA A 130 17.43 16.88 -13.27
N GLU A 131 16.54 17.84 -13.55
CA GLU A 131 15.49 17.67 -14.58
C GLU A 131 16.04 17.40 -15.99
N ASN A 132 17.25 17.89 -16.27
CA ASN A 132 17.93 17.71 -17.56
C ASN A 132 18.88 16.50 -17.58
N GLU A 133 19.01 15.74 -16.48
CA GLU A 133 19.92 14.59 -16.40
C GLU A 133 19.42 13.43 -17.27
N PHE A 134 18.13 13.12 -17.17
CA PHE A 134 17.48 12.02 -17.90
C PHE A 134 16.15 12.49 -18.48
N VAL A 135 16.21 13.18 -19.63
CA VAL A 135 15.04 13.50 -20.44
C VAL A 135 14.67 12.28 -21.27
N VAL A 136 13.39 11.92 -21.28
CA VAL A 136 12.90 10.73 -21.97
C VAL A 136 11.80 11.09 -22.96
N LYS A 137 11.73 10.34 -24.05
CA LYS A 137 10.64 10.39 -25.02
C LYS A 137 9.63 9.29 -24.79
N LYS A 138 8.38 9.55 -25.14
CA LYS A 138 7.33 8.55 -25.16
C LYS A 138 7.76 7.32 -25.96
N GLY A 139 7.65 6.14 -25.37
CA GLY A 139 8.10 4.88 -25.97
C GLY A 139 9.59 4.57 -25.82
N GLU A 140 10.37 5.46 -25.19
CA GLU A 140 11.78 5.22 -24.89
C GLU A 140 11.94 4.12 -23.83
N TRP A 141 12.96 3.29 -23.99
CA TRP A 141 13.28 2.24 -23.03
C TRP A 141 13.85 2.84 -21.73
N VAL A 142 13.15 2.64 -20.61
CA VAL A 142 13.52 3.21 -19.30
C VAL A 142 13.86 2.17 -18.23
N GLY A 143 13.54 0.89 -18.46
CA GLY A 143 13.84 -0.16 -17.50
C GLY A 143 13.46 -1.55 -17.97
N VAL A 144 13.61 -2.52 -17.08
CA VAL A 144 13.31 -3.93 -17.33
C VAL A 144 12.35 -4.43 -16.27
N SER A 145 11.25 -5.06 -16.68
CA SER A 145 10.24 -5.59 -15.77
C SER A 145 10.84 -6.68 -14.88
N GLY A 146 10.41 -6.76 -13.63
CA GLY A 146 11.06 -7.61 -12.66
C GLY A 146 10.13 -8.15 -11.59
N ASN A 147 10.72 -8.46 -10.45
CA ASN A 147 10.04 -8.94 -9.26
C ASN A 147 10.71 -8.41 -7.97
N THR A 148 11.38 -7.25 -8.04
CA THR A 148 12.08 -6.68 -6.88
C THR A 148 11.08 -6.13 -5.86
N GLY A 149 11.49 -6.07 -4.58
CA GLY A 149 10.63 -5.57 -3.50
C GLY A 149 9.54 -6.57 -3.08
N GLY A 150 8.45 -6.02 -2.55
CA GLY A 150 7.30 -6.73 -1.99
C GLY A 150 6.29 -7.21 -3.05
N SER A 151 6.76 -8.00 -4.01
CA SER A 151 5.92 -8.61 -5.07
C SER A 151 5.82 -10.14 -4.91
N HIS A 152 4.66 -10.71 -5.28
CA HIS A 152 4.43 -12.17 -5.24
C HIS A 152 4.88 -12.89 -6.52
N GLY A 153 5.03 -12.18 -7.64
CA GLY A 153 5.44 -12.75 -8.92
C GLY A 153 5.73 -11.68 -9.97
N PRO A 154 6.42 -12.01 -11.08
CA PRO A 154 6.83 -11.03 -12.08
C PRO A 154 5.66 -10.26 -12.69
N HIS A 155 5.74 -8.93 -12.62
CA HIS A 155 4.82 -7.98 -13.24
C HIS A 155 5.47 -6.58 -13.31
N LEU A 156 4.84 -5.64 -14.00
CA LEU A 156 5.16 -4.22 -13.89
C LEU A 156 4.06 -3.51 -13.11
N HIS A 157 4.40 -2.88 -11.98
CA HIS A 157 3.48 -2.00 -11.28
C HIS A 157 3.56 -0.61 -11.89
N PHE A 158 2.46 -0.11 -12.44
CA PHE A 158 2.39 1.17 -13.13
C PHE A 158 1.35 2.09 -12.49
N GLU A 159 1.77 3.30 -12.11
CA GLU A 159 0.85 4.29 -11.53
C GLU A 159 0.87 5.59 -12.32
N VAL A 160 -0.24 6.31 -12.21
CA VAL A 160 -0.34 7.73 -12.56
C VAL A 160 -0.57 8.49 -11.25
N ARG A 161 0.25 9.51 -11.00
CA ARG A 161 0.13 10.38 -9.83
C ARG A 161 0.04 11.84 -10.26
N ASP A 162 -0.55 12.68 -9.42
CA ASP A 162 -0.38 14.14 -9.54
C ASP A 162 0.83 14.64 -8.73
N THR A 163 1.21 15.90 -8.90
CA THR A 163 2.32 16.53 -8.14
C THR A 163 2.10 16.55 -6.63
N SER A 164 0.87 16.39 -6.15
CA SER A 164 0.54 16.24 -4.73
C SER A 164 0.61 14.79 -4.25
N ASN A 165 1.12 13.88 -5.09
CA ASN A 165 1.30 12.45 -4.82
C ASN A 165 -0.03 11.71 -4.57
N ASN A 166 -1.14 12.20 -5.10
CA ASN A 166 -2.37 11.42 -5.16
C ASN A 166 -2.29 10.43 -6.34
N GLY A 167 -2.74 9.20 -6.13
CA GLY A 167 -2.88 8.21 -7.19
C GLY A 167 -4.14 8.48 -8.01
N TRP A 168 -4.01 8.37 -9.32
CA TRP A 168 -5.12 8.40 -10.26
C TRP A 168 -5.25 7.05 -10.93
N ASN A 169 -6.48 6.63 -11.23
CA ASN A 169 -6.75 5.41 -11.94
C ASN A 169 -6.18 5.49 -13.36
N PRO A 170 -5.15 4.68 -13.72
CA PRO A 170 -4.52 4.78 -15.04
C PRO A 170 -5.47 4.48 -16.20
N LEU A 171 -6.56 3.75 -15.96
CA LEU A 171 -7.60 3.45 -16.96
C LEU A 171 -8.36 4.70 -17.43
N LEU A 172 -8.30 5.81 -16.68
CA LEU A 172 -8.87 7.10 -17.11
C LEU A 172 -8.10 7.74 -18.27
N PHE A 173 -6.81 7.39 -18.42
CA PHE A 173 -5.90 8.06 -19.36
C PHE A 173 -5.45 7.14 -20.50
N ALA A 174 -5.27 5.85 -20.22
CA ALA A 174 -4.73 4.86 -21.15
C ALA A 174 -5.48 3.53 -21.04
N PHE A 175 -4.97 2.49 -21.74
CA PHE A 175 -5.46 1.11 -21.64
C PHE A 175 -6.91 0.92 -22.12
N ARG A 176 -7.33 1.67 -23.15
CA ARG A 176 -8.67 1.52 -23.74
C ARG A 176 -8.87 0.14 -24.38
N GLU A 177 -7.78 -0.48 -24.82
CA GLU A 177 -7.67 -1.81 -25.43
C GLU A 177 -7.84 -2.97 -24.44
N ILE A 178 -7.90 -2.70 -23.13
CA ILE A 178 -8.32 -3.69 -22.13
C ILE A 178 -9.78 -4.02 -22.41
N GLU A 179 -10.06 -5.25 -22.83
CA GLU A 179 -11.43 -5.77 -22.97
C GLU A 179 -11.94 -6.29 -21.63
N ASP A 180 -13.17 -5.94 -21.29
CA ASP A 180 -13.89 -6.48 -20.16
C ASP A 180 -15.38 -6.50 -20.46
N THR A 181 -15.93 -7.70 -20.57
CA THR A 181 -17.36 -7.94 -20.86
C THR A 181 -18.08 -8.61 -19.69
N THR A 182 -17.37 -8.86 -18.59
CA THR A 182 -17.87 -9.66 -17.48
C THR A 182 -18.28 -8.73 -16.33
N PRO A 183 -19.56 -8.73 -15.90
CA PRO A 183 -19.96 -7.93 -14.74
C PRO A 183 -19.30 -8.45 -13.44
N PRO A 184 -18.99 -7.57 -12.48
CA PRO A 184 -18.40 -7.97 -11.22
C PRO A 184 -19.22 -9.00 -10.46
N GLU A 185 -18.56 -9.94 -9.79
CA GLU A 185 -19.22 -10.96 -8.96
C GLU A 185 -19.34 -10.47 -7.51
N ILE A 186 -20.57 -10.29 -7.03
CA ILE A 186 -20.84 -10.07 -5.60
C ILE A 186 -20.87 -11.42 -4.90
N THR A 187 -19.86 -11.73 -4.10
CA THR A 187 -19.79 -13.01 -3.36
C THR A 187 -20.52 -12.96 -2.02
N GLY A 188 -20.54 -11.80 -1.36
CA GLY A 188 -21.15 -11.60 -0.04
C GLY A 188 -21.93 -10.30 0.04
N LEU A 189 -23.04 -10.32 0.79
CA LEU A 189 -23.87 -9.15 1.07
C LEU A 189 -24.23 -9.17 2.56
N PHE A 190 -24.11 -8.03 3.24
CA PHE A 190 -24.23 -7.94 4.68
C PHE A 190 -25.13 -6.77 5.08
N ALA A 191 -26.00 -7.00 6.06
CA ALA A 191 -26.81 -5.98 6.72
C ALA A 191 -26.27 -5.73 8.13
N TYR A 192 -26.25 -4.46 8.54
CA TYR A 192 -25.72 -4.01 9.82
C TYR A 192 -26.80 -3.25 10.59
N ALA A 193 -27.07 -3.65 11.83
CA ALA A 193 -27.83 -2.82 12.78
C ALA A 193 -26.88 -1.83 13.45
N LEU A 194 -27.08 -0.53 13.23
CA LEU A 194 -26.09 0.52 13.58
C LEU A 194 -26.57 1.43 14.71
N GLY A 195 -27.86 1.82 14.72
CA GLY A 195 -28.49 2.53 15.83
C GLY A 195 -28.55 1.69 17.12
N ASN A 196 -28.81 2.34 18.25
CA ASN A 196 -28.97 1.64 19.54
C ASN A 196 -30.29 0.86 19.60
N ASP A 197 -31.33 1.36 18.94
CA ASP A 197 -32.66 0.77 18.80
C ASP A 197 -32.80 -0.11 17.55
N ALA A 198 -31.75 -0.15 16.72
CA ALA A 198 -31.75 -0.80 15.43
C ALA A 198 -31.65 -2.31 15.54
N GLN A 199 -32.25 -3.00 14.57
CA GLN A 199 -32.27 -4.46 14.51
C GLN A 199 -32.28 -4.91 13.05
N VAL A 200 -31.56 -6.01 12.76
CA VAL A 200 -31.67 -6.75 11.50
C VAL A 200 -32.05 -8.20 11.83
N ALA A 201 -33.19 -8.66 11.33
CA ALA A 201 -33.84 -9.90 11.73
C ALA A 201 -33.99 -9.99 13.26
N HIS A 202 -33.41 -11.02 13.90
CA HIS A 202 -33.49 -11.24 15.34
C HIS A 202 -32.24 -10.74 16.11
N THR A 203 -31.42 -9.86 15.53
CA THR A 203 -30.13 -9.48 16.13
C THR A 203 -29.76 -8.00 15.95
N GLN A 204 -28.86 -7.52 16.80
CA GLN A 204 -28.12 -6.27 16.64
C GLN A 204 -26.70 -6.46 16.06
N LEU A 205 -26.32 -7.69 15.70
CA LEU A 205 -25.07 -8.01 15.00
C LEU A 205 -25.25 -7.95 13.48
N SER A 206 -24.14 -7.91 12.74
CA SER A 206 -24.17 -8.00 11.28
C SER A 206 -24.74 -9.35 10.82
N GLN A 207 -25.57 -9.35 9.78
CA GLN A 207 -26.14 -10.55 9.17
C GLN A 207 -25.72 -10.65 7.71
N GLN A 208 -25.26 -11.84 7.29
CA GLN A 208 -25.04 -12.10 5.87
C GLN A 208 -26.37 -12.46 5.20
N LEU A 209 -26.68 -11.78 4.11
CA LEU A 209 -27.90 -12.00 3.34
C LEU A 209 -27.65 -13.00 2.23
N GLN A 210 -28.50 -14.01 2.15
CA GLN A 210 -28.52 -14.93 1.02
C GLN A 210 -29.22 -14.26 -0.16
N LYS A 211 -28.66 -14.45 -1.36
CA LYS A 211 -29.17 -13.87 -2.60
C LYS A 211 -29.48 -14.96 -3.61
N LYS A 212 -30.54 -14.77 -4.38
CA LYS A 212 -31.01 -15.64 -5.46
C LYS A 212 -30.92 -14.88 -6.78
N ARG A 213 -30.41 -15.53 -7.82
CA ARG A 213 -30.31 -14.92 -9.15
C ARG A 213 -31.68 -14.88 -9.82
N LEU A 214 -31.99 -13.75 -10.47
CA LEU A 214 -33.19 -13.54 -11.26
C LEU A 214 -32.95 -13.82 -12.76
N PRO A 215 -34.00 -14.01 -13.58
CA PRO A 215 -33.85 -14.29 -15.01
C PRO A 215 -33.14 -13.18 -15.81
N ASP A 216 -33.23 -11.93 -15.36
CA ASP A 216 -32.55 -10.78 -15.97
C ASP A 216 -31.06 -10.68 -15.59
N GLY A 217 -30.56 -11.62 -14.78
CA GLY A 217 -29.19 -11.67 -14.32
C GLY A 217 -28.90 -10.92 -13.02
N SER A 218 -29.82 -10.06 -12.56
CA SER A 218 -29.74 -9.41 -11.23
C SER A 218 -29.99 -10.42 -10.10
N PHE A 219 -29.92 -9.95 -8.86
CA PHE A 219 -30.15 -10.78 -7.68
C PHE A 219 -31.21 -10.16 -6.77
N VAL A 220 -31.86 -11.01 -5.98
CA VAL A 220 -32.77 -10.61 -4.90
C VAL A 220 -32.47 -11.38 -3.62
N THR A 221 -32.63 -10.75 -2.46
CA THR A 221 -32.59 -11.44 -1.17
C THR A 221 -34.00 -11.87 -0.74
N ASP A 222 -34.09 -12.72 0.27
CA ASP A 222 -35.36 -12.81 1.02
C ASP A 222 -35.65 -11.47 1.72
N THR A 223 -36.91 -11.19 2.03
CA THR A 223 -37.30 -9.91 2.66
C THR A 223 -36.61 -9.75 4.02
N LEU A 224 -35.78 -8.72 4.15
CA LEU A 224 -35.12 -8.35 5.38
C LEU A 224 -36.14 -7.65 6.30
N ARG A 225 -36.37 -8.23 7.48
CA ARG A 225 -37.10 -7.55 8.56
C ARG A 225 -36.11 -6.74 9.38
N ALA A 226 -36.32 -5.44 9.48
CA ALA A 226 -35.39 -4.54 10.17
C ALA A 226 -36.12 -3.34 10.76
N ILE A 227 -35.47 -2.63 11.69
CA ILE A 227 -35.95 -1.37 12.25
C ILE A 227 -34.76 -0.48 12.64
N GLY A 228 -34.99 0.83 12.76
CA GLY A 228 -34.00 1.80 13.20
C GLY A 228 -32.97 2.11 12.12
N THR A 229 -31.79 2.60 12.54
CA THR A 229 -30.70 2.93 11.61
C THR A 229 -29.89 1.69 11.25
N ILE A 230 -29.91 1.32 9.97
CA ILE A 230 -29.18 0.19 9.40
C ILE A 230 -28.20 0.64 8.31
N GLY A 231 -27.33 -0.27 7.88
CA GLY A 231 -26.46 -0.09 6.72
C GLY A 231 -26.17 -1.41 6.02
N PHE A 232 -25.55 -1.33 4.86
CA PHE A 232 -25.16 -2.48 4.06
C PHE A 232 -23.67 -2.49 3.76
N GLY A 233 -23.15 -3.67 3.43
CA GLY A 233 -21.81 -3.85 2.90
C GLY A 233 -21.74 -5.07 1.99
N PHE A 234 -20.74 -5.11 1.11
CA PHE A 234 -20.61 -6.18 0.12
C PHE A 234 -19.17 -6.69 0.01
N GLN A 235 -19.05 -7.95 -0.40
CA GLN A 235 -17.82 -8.55 -0.90
C GLN A 235 -18.01 -8.77 -2.39
N ALA A 236 -17.08 -8.28 -3.20
CA ALA A 236 -17.11 -8.49 -4.63
C ALA A 236 -15.70 -8.47 -5.21
N PHE A 237 -15.57 -9.01 -6.41
CA PHE A 237 -14.40 -8.84 -7.25
C PHE A 237 -14.84 -8.75 -8.71
N ASP A 238 -13.96 -8.17 -9.51
CA ASP A 238 -14.11 -8.04 -10.94
C ASP A 238 -13.13 -8.97 -11.69
N ARG A 239 -13.35 -9.21 -12.99
CA ARG A 239 -12.46 -10.02 -13.85
C ARG A 239 -12.45 -9.51 -15.29
N GLN A 240 -11.31 -8.94 -15.66
CA GLN A 240 -11.00 -8.64 -17.05
C GLN A 240 -10.99 -9.91 -17.93
N ASP A 241 -11.41 -9.76 -19.19
CA ASP A 241 -11.31 -10.81 -20.20
C ASP A 241 -9.85 -11.25 -20.44
N GLY A 242 -9.65 -12.55 -20.66
CA GLY A 242 -8.33 -13.14 -20.94
C GLY A 242 -7.44 -13.34 -19.71
N THR A 243 -7.93 -13.11 -18.49
CA THR A 243 -7.19 -13.36 -17.24
C THR A 243 -8.06 -13.95 -16.13
N LEU A 244 -7.51 -14.87 -15.33
CA LEU A 244 -8.16 -15.42 -14.14
C LEU A 244 -7.80 -14.66 -12.85
N HIS A 245 -7.16 -13.50 -12.94
CA HIS A 245 -6.90 -12.67 -11.75
C HIS A 245 -8.20 -11.98 -11.30
N LYS A 246 -8.30 -11.71 -10.00
CA LYS A 246 -9.42 -10.98 -9.42
C LYS A 246 -8.99 -9.53 -9.29
N ASN A 247 -9.78 -8.64 -9.86
CA ASN A 247 -9.60 -7.21 -9.77
C ASN A 247 -10.53 -6.61 -8.70
N GLY A 248 -10.19 -5.42 -8.23
CA GLY A 248 -11.03 -4.62 -7.35
C GLY A 248 -12.21 -4.01 -8.09
N ILE A 249 -13.23 -3.64 -7.32
CA ILE A 249 -14.40 -2.94 -7.82
C ILE A 249 -14.08 -1.48 -8.09
N TYR A 250 -14.47 -0.96 -9.24
CA TYR A 250 -14.29 0.45 -9.59
C TYR A 250 -15.35 1.35 -8.94
N LYS A 251 -16.63 0.95 -9.00
CA LYS A 251 -17.75 1.78 -8.53
C LYS A 251 -18.81 0.95 -7.82
N ALA A 252 -19.37 1.51 -6.76
CA ALA A 252 -20.45 0.88 -5.98
C ALA A 252 -21.51 1.92 -5.59
N THR A 253 -22.78 1.58 -5.79
CA THR A 253 -23.92 2.47 -5.53
C THR A 253 -24.92 1.77 -4.61
N LEU A 254 -25.37 2.48 -3.57
CA LEU A 254 -26.50 2.12 -2.74
C LEU A 254 -27.70 3.01 -3.08
N LEU A 255 -28.84 2.40 -3.39
CA LEU A 255 -30.10 3.07 -3.63
C LEU A 255 -31.13 2.64 -2.58
N LEU A 256 -32.06 3.54 -2.25
CA LEU A 256 -33.25 3.26 -1.44
C LEU A 256 -34.47 3.69 -2.24
N ASN A 257 -35.38 2.78 -2.55
CA ASN A 257 -36.57 3.01 -3.37
C ASN A 257 -36.25 3.65 -4.74
N GLY A 258 -35.13 3.23 -5.34
CA GLY A 258 -34.65 3.77 -6.62
C GLY A 258 -33.82 5.04 -6.51
N GLU A 259 -33.77 5.69 -5.34
CA GLU A 259 -33.02 6.93 -5.12
C GLU A 259 -31.60 6.66 -4.60
N PRO A 260 -30.54 7.10 -5.29
CA PRO A 260 -29.17 6.98 -4.80
C PRO A 260 -28.97 7.61 -3.43
N GLN A 261 -28.33 6.88 -2.52
CA GLN A 261 -27.97 7.32 -1.16
C GLN A 261 -26.48 7.58 -1.05
N LEU A 262 -25.69 6.68 -1.63
CA LEU A 262 -24.24 6.74 -1.66
C LEU A 262 -23.73 6.11 -2.96
N GLN A 263 -22.73 6.73 -3.57
CA GLN A 263 -21.96 6.15 -4.67
C GLN A 263 -20.47 6.43 -4.44
N SER A 264 -19.68 5.37 -4.32
CA SER A 264 -18.21 5.44 -4.32
C SER A 264 -17.66 5.08 -5.70
N ALA A 265 -16.65 5.81 -6.18
CA ALA A 265 -15.90 5.51 -7.40
C ALA A 265 -14.40 5.78 -7.20
N PHE A 266 -13.55 4.87 -7.66
CA PHE A 266 -12.11 4.96 -7.50
C PHE A 266 -11.41 5.58 -8.73
N ASP A 267 -11.71 6.85 -8.98
CA ASP A 267 -10.98 7.64 -9.99
C ASP A 267 -9.61 8.10 -9.47
N LYS A 268 -9.59 8.45 -8.19
CA LYS A 268 -8.47 9.08 -7.51
C LYS A 268 -8.45 8.65 -6.05
N VAL A 269 -7.26 8.44 -5.50
CA VAL A 269 -7.03 8.12 -4.09
C VAL A 269 -5.88 8.98 -3.56
N ASN A 270 -6.13 9.68 -2.45
CA ASN A 270 -5.06 10.30 -1.68
C ASN A 270 -4.31 9.22 -0.89
N PHE A 271 -3.06 8.95 -1.28
CA PHE A 271 -2.23 7.93 -0.61
C PHE A 271 -1.93 8.29 0.85
N GLY A 272 -2.00 9.57 1.25
CA GLY A 272 -1.90 10.00 2.63
C GLY A 272 -3.04 9.49 3.52
N ASP A 273 -4.22 9.25 2.94
CA ASP A 273 -5.43 8.79 3.64
C ASP A 273 -5.72 7.31 3.39
N THR A 274 -4.77 6.57 2.81
CA THR A 274 -5.01 5.18 2.38
C THR A 274 -5.42 4.25 3.53
N ARG A 275 -5.03 4.54 4.78
CA ARG A 275 -5.43 3.76 5.96
C ARG A 275 -6.91 3.91 6.32
N CYS A 276 -7.59 4.94 5.81
CA CYS A 276 -9.05 5.05 5.91
C CYS A 276 -9.78 3.87 5.28
N ILE A 277 -9.10 3.03 4.48
CA ILE A 277 -9.62 1.71 4.08
C ILE A 277 -10.14 0.90 5.28
N ASN A 278 -9.47 0.99 6.43
CA ASN A 278 -9.85 0.27 7.65
C ASN A 278 -11.20 0.76 8.25
N ILE A 279 -11.75 1.87 7.76
CA ILE A 279 -13.10 2.33 8.11
C ILE A 279 -13.99 2.56 6.87
N LEU A 280 -13.48 2.24 5.68
CA LEU A 280 -14.27 1.96 4.48
C LEU A 280 -14.79 0.52 4.50
N THR A 281 -14.08 -0.38 5.18
CA THR A 281 -14.41 -1.80 5.25
C THR A 281 -14.84 -2.24 6.65
N ASP A 282 -15.51 -3.39 6.74
CA ASP A 282 -15.70 -4.13 8.00
C ASP A 282 -14.36 -4.71 8.48
N TYR A 283 -13.61 -3.88 9.20
CA TYR A 283 -12.25 -4.20 9.65
C TYR A 283 -12.20 -5.37 10.64
N GLU A 284 -13.19 -5.50 11.52
CA GLU A 284 -13.24 -6.61 12.46
C GLU A 284 -13.43 -7.96 11.74
N ARG A 285 -14.31 -7.98 10.73
CA ARG A 285 -14.50 -9.15 9.88
C ARG A 285 -13.24 -9.47 9.09
N TYR A 286 -12.61 -8.47 8.46
CA TYR A 286 -11.35 -8.64 7.74
C TYR A 286 -10.27 -9.31 8.61
N LEU A 287 -10.16 -8.95 9.89
CA LEU A 287 -9.19 -9.60 10.78
C LEU A 287 -9.52 -11.06 11.09
N SER A 288 -10.79 -11.43 10.99
CA SER A 288 -11.30 -12.76 11.33
C SER A 288 -11.23 -13.72 10.15
N ASP A 289 -11.63 -13.30 8.95
CA ASP A 289 -11.74 -14.16 7.76
C ASP A 289 -10.85 -13.75 6.56
N LYS A 290 -10.09 -12.65 6.69
CA LYS A 290 -9.23 -12.07 5.63
C LYS A 290 -9.99 -11.63 4.38
N SER A 291 -11.29 -11.36 4.50
CA SER A 291 -12.12 -10.89 3.41
C SER A 291 -12.57 -9.44 3.64
N PHE A 292 -12.41 -8.60 2.61
CA PHE A 292 -12.84 -7.20 2.66
C PHE A 292 -14.34 -7.08 2.36
N VAL A 293 -15.13 -6.67 3.34
CA VAL A 293 -16.48 -6.16 3.10
C VAL A 293 -16.40 -4.65 2.96
N GLN A 294 -16.65 -4.10 1.78
CA GLN A 294 -16.77 -2.66 1.60
C GLN A 294 -18.13 -2.19 2.12
N LEU A 295 -18.11 -1.20 3.00
CA LEU A 295 -19.31 -0.60 3.57
C LEU A 295 -19.94 0.38 2.59
N LEU A 296 -21.27 0.38 2.53
CA LEU A 296 -22.08 1.29 1.72
C LEU A 296 -22.62 2.47 2.56
N TYR A 297 -21.88 2.83 3.60
CA TYR A 297 -22.10 4.00 4.45
C TYR A 297 -20.74 4.56 4.88
N LYS A 298 -20.64 5.88 5.01
CA LYS A 298 -19.39 6.56 5.38
C LYS A 298 -19.31 6.69 6.89
N LYS A 299 -18.41 5.90 7.51
CA LYS A 299 -18.11 6.02 8.95
C LYS A 299 -17.53 7.39 9.30
N PRO A 300 -17.82 7.91 10.52
CA PRO A 300 -17.14 9.09 11.05
C PRO A 300 -15.61 8.96 10.96
N GLY A 301 -14.94 10.07 10.65
CA GLY A 301 -13.48 10.12 10.51
C GLY A 301 -12.94 9.57 9.19
N ASN A 302 -13.78 9.04 8.30
CA ASN A 302 -13.35 8.62 6.95
C ASN A 302 -13.11 9.85 6.06
N ARG A 303 -11.86 10.05 5.65
CA ARG A 303 -11.41 11.20 4.86
C ARG A 303 -11.31 10.93 3.37
N LEU A 304 -11.71 9.74 2.91
CA LEU A 304 -11.64 9.40 1.49
C LEU A 304 -12.56 10.28 0.65
N GLU A 305 -12.01 10.79 -0.44
CA GLU A 305 -12.69 11.63 -1.44
C GLU A 305 -13.18 10.78 -2.64
N ILE A 306 -13.70 9.59 -2.35
CA ILE A 306 -14.16 8.62 -3.37
C ILE A 306 -15.67 8.71 -3.65
N TYR A 307 -16.41 9.54 -2.90
CA TYR A 307 -17.87 9.57 -2.95
C TYR A 307 -18.36 10.55 -4.02
N LYS A 308 -18.88 10.03 -5.13
CA LYS A 308 -19.52 10.82 -6.20
C LYS A 308 -20.92 11.27 -5.82
N ILE A 309 -21.60 10.44 -5.03
CA ILE A 309 -22.88 10.77 -4.40
C ILE A 309 -22.76 10.42 -2.93
N LEU A 310 -23.13 11.35 -2.05
CA LEU A 310 -23.22 11.13 -0.61
C LEU A 310 -24.35 12.00 -0.08
N LYS A 311 -25.49 11.39 0.27
CA LYS A 311 -26.57 12.10 0.95
C LYS A 311 -26.17 12.47 2.38
N GLU A 312 -26.91 13.39 2.99
CA GLU A 312 -26.68 13.88 4.36
C GLU A 312 -26.70 12.76 5.41
N ASN A 313 -27.46 11.69 5.14
CA ASN A 313 -27.47 10.47 5.93
C ASN A 313 -26.20 9.62 5.80
N ASN A 314 -25.17 10.04 5.05
CA ASN A 314 -23.92 9.33 4.84
C ASN A 314 -24.07 7.86 4.37
N GLY A 315 -25.19 7.50 3.72
CA GLY A 315 -25.50 6.12 3.32
C GLY A 315 -26.11 5.25 4.43
N TYR A 316 -26.26 5.77 5.65
CA TYR A 316 -27.07 5.15 6.69
C TYR A 316 -28.56 5.20 6.32
N LEU A 317 -29.30 4.12 6.53
CA LEU A 317 -30.71 4.02 6.16
C LEU A 317 -31.57 3.90 7.42
N THR A 318 -32.61 4.72 7.52
CA THR A 318 -33.59 4.66 8.62
C THR A 318 -34.79 3.85 8.18
N ILE A 319 -35.08 2.76 8.90
CA ILE A 319 -36.21 1.87 8.62
C ILE A 319 -37.27 2.06 9.70
N GLU A 320 -38.37 2.70 9.32
CA GLU A 320 -39.52 2.93 10.19
C GLU A 320 -40.43 1.70 10.28
N GLU A 321 -41.00 1.47 11.47
CA GLU A 321 -41.94 0.38 11.72
C GLU A 321 -43.21 0.50 10.86
N GLY A 322 -43.68 -0.62 10.32
CA GLY A 322 -44.86 -0.69 9.44
C GLY A 322 -44.60 -0.28 7.99
N GLN A 323 -43.45 0.33 7.68
CA GLN A 323 -43.11 0.76 6.33
C GLN A 323 -42.40 -0.34 5.52
N THR A 324 -42.38 -0.18 4.20
CA THR A 324 -41.63 -1.07 3.30
C THR A 324 -40.67 -0.27 2.44
N TYR A 325 -39.53 -0.88 2.15
CA TYR A 325 -38.47 -0.27 1.37
C TYR A 325 -37.87 -1.30 0.43
N THR A 326 -37.19 -0.83 -0.60
CA THR A 326 -36.29 -1.66 -1.41
C THR A 326 -34.94 -0.98 -1.46
N ALA A 327 -33.94 -1.57 -0.79
CA ALA A 327 -32.56 -1.17 -1.01
C ALA A 327 -32.01 -1.89 -2.23
N THR A 328 -31.21 -1.22 -3.05
CA THR A 328 -30.51 -1.85 -4.18
C THR A 328 -29.01 -1.54 -4.09
N VAL A 329 -28.19 -2.58 -4.20
CA VAL A 329 -26.73 -2.48 -4.28
C VAL A 329 -26.34 -2.74 -5.72
N VAL A 330 -25.63 -1.80 -6.34
CA VAL A 330 -25.07 -1.93 -7.70
C VAL A 330 -23.57 -1.84 -7.62
N VAL A 331 -22.87 -2.83 -8.20
CA VAL A 331 -21.41 -2.91 -8.24
C VAL A 331 -20.98 -2.95 -9.71
N GLU A 332 -20.05 -2.08 -10.07
CA GLU A 332 -19.63 -1.84 -11.45
C GLU A 332 -18.10 -1.91 -11.60
N ASP A 333 -17.67 -2.50 -12.71
CA ASP A 333 -16.29 -2.42 -13.18
C ASP A 333 -16.00 -1.07 -13.86
N PHE A 334 -14.78 -0.89 -14.36
CA PHE A 334 -14.40 0.34 -15.06
C PHE A 334 -15.06 0.51 -16.43
N LYS A 335 -15.43 -0.58 -17.12
CA LYS A 335 -16.09 -0.56 -18.43
C LYS A 335 -17.60 -0.31 -18.33
N GLY A 336 -18.16 -0.37 -17.13
CA GLY A 336 -19.57 -0.18 -16.85
C GLY A 336 -20.39 -1.47 -16.84
N ASN A 337 -19.77 -2.65 -16.86
CA ASN A 337 -20.51 -3.89 -16.60
C ASN A 337 -20.93 -3.90 -15.12
N ALA A 338 -22.16 -4.32 -14.85
CA ALA A 338 -22.80 -4.12 -13.56
C ALA A 338 -23.49 -5.38 -13.04
N THR A 339 -23.41 -5.58 -11.71
CA THR A 339 -24.24 -6.54 -10.98
C THR A 339 -25.09 -5.81 -9.94
N SER A 340 -26.38 -6.10 -9.92
CA SER A 340 -27.36 -5.50 -9.01
C SER A 340 -27.95 -6.52 -8.06
N VAL A 341 -28.12 -6.15 -6.79
CA VAL A 341 -28.83 -6.94 -5.77
C VAL A 341 -29.94 -6.10 -5.16
N HIS A 342 -31.16 -6.58 -5.26
CA HIS A 342 -32.36 -6.00 -4.65
C HIS A 342 -32.62 -6.62 -3.28
N ILE A 343 -32.87 -5.77 -2.29
CA ILE A 343 -33.06 -6.15 -0.89
C ILE A 343 -34.43 -5.58 -0.48
N PRO A 344 -35.51 -6.38 -0.59
CA PRO A 344 -36.80 -5.99 -0.03
C PRO A 344 -36.67 -5.88 1.49
N ILE A 345 -37.14 -4.78 2.06
CA ILE A 345 -37.07 -4.52 3.50
C ILE A 345 -38.48 -4.25 4.01
N LYS A 346 -38.82 -4.89 5.14
CA LYS A 346 -40.02 -4.59 5.91
C LYS A 346 -39.62 -4.05 7.28
N GLY A 347 -40.14 -2.87 7.61
CA GLY A 347 -40.05 -2.24 8.91
C GLY A 347 -40.82 -3.04 9.96
N GLU A 348 -40.16 -3.92 10.68
CA GLU A 348 -40.80 -4.82 11.63
C GLU A 348 -39.85 -5.14 12.78
N ARG A 349 -40.28 -4.86 14.02
CA ARG A 349 -39.56 -5.25 15.22
C ARG A 349 -39.81 -6.72 15.52
N LEU A 350 -38.75 -7.51 15.63
CA LEU A 350 -38.82 -8.91 16.01
C LEU A 350 -38.29 -9.11 17.42
N GLU A 351 -38.62 -10.25 18.03
CA GLU A 351 -37.98 -10.67 19.27
C GLU A 351 -36.45 -10.70 19.09
N LEU A 352 -35.74 -10.00 19.97
CA LEU A 352 -34.29 -9.86 19.93
C LEU A 352 -33.64 -11.07 20.59
N LYS A 353 -32.85 -11.83 19.81
CA LYS A 353 -32.13 -13.03 20.27
C LYS A 353 -30.65 -12.78 20.56
N THR A 354 -30.08 -11.74 19.98
CA THR A 354 -28.65 -11.44 20.14
C THR A 354 -28.41 -9.95 20.11
N GLU A 355 -28.01 -9.42 21.26
CA GLU A 355 -27.70 -8.02 21.48
C GLU A 355 -26.28 -7.66 21.02
N ARG A 356 -26.05 -6.36 20.80
CA ARG A 356 -24.71 -5.85 20.52
C ARG A 356 -23.87 -5.96 21.79
N PRO A 357 -22.64 -6.50 21.73
CA PRO A 357 -21.72 -6.48 22.86
C PRO A 357 -21.47 -5.06 23.33
N GLU A 358 -21.47 -4.86 24.64
CA GLU A 358 -21.07 -3.59 25.23
C GLU A 358 -19.61 -3.28 24.88
N ASN A 359 -19.34 -2.01 24.56
CA ASN A 359 -17.98 -1.54 24.38
C ASN A 359 -17.29 -1.48 25.74
N LYS A 360 -16.31 -2.36 25.98
CA LYS A 360 -15.57 -2.44 27.24
C LYS A 360 -14.21 -1.74 27.12
N GLY A 361 -13.88 -0.92 28.10
CA GLY A 361 -12.55 -0.34 28.26
C GLY A 361 -12.43 0.40 29.59
N ASN A 362 -11.22 0.50 30.12
CA ASN A 362 -10.95 1.13 31.40
C ASN A 362 -10.43 2.58 31.26
N LYS A 363 -10.23 3.06 30.02
CA LYS A 363 -9.82 4.43 29.71
C LYS A 363 -10.71 5.00 28.61
N GLN A 364 -11.08 6.28 28.75
CA GLN A 364 -11.73 7.04 27.70
C GLN A 364 -10.67 7.65 26.78
N LEU A 365 -10.80 7.39 25.48
CA LEU A 365 -9.97 7.95 24.42
C LEU A 365 -10.80 8.93 23.60
N ILE A 366 -10.28 10.15 23.45
CA ILE A 366 -10.91 11.20 22.63
C ILE A 366 -10.07 11.41 21.38
N ALA A 367 -10.59 11.09 20.21
CA ALA A 367 -9.85 11.05 18.96
C ALA A 367 -9.31 12.43 18.54
N LYS A 368 -10.00 13.51 18.90
CA LYS A 368 -9.69 14.90 18.49
C LYS A 368 -8.78 15.65 19.46
N ARG A 369 -8.04 14.94 20.31
CA ARG A 369 -6.99 15.52 21.16
C ARG A 369 -5.88 14.51 21.41
N ASP A 370 -4.79 14.99 21.97
CA ASP A 370 -3.76 14.14 22.52
C ASP A 370 -4.28 13.35 23.73
N ASN A 371 -3.91 12.08 23.83
CA ASN A 371 -4.24 11.21 24.96
C ASN A 371 -2.95 10.62 25.52
N TYR A 372 -2.75 10.77 26.84
CA TYR A 372 -1.60 10.25 27.56
C TYR A 372 -2.05 9.35 28.71
N TYR A 373 -1.48 8.15 28.79
CA TYR A 373 -1.74 7.22 29.87
C TYR A 373 -0.43 6.68 30.45
N GLU A 374 -0.15 7.04 31.72
CA GLU A 374 0.99 6.53 32.50
C GLU A 374 0.58 5.25 33.24
N LEU A 375 1.50 4.29 33.28
CA LEU A 375 1.46 3.07 34.10
C LEU A 375 2.77 2.92 34.88
N SER A 376 2.89 1.92 35.76
CA SER A 376 4.11 1.76 36.55
C SER A 376 5.30 1.39 35.67
N LYS A 377 5.12 0.53 34.66
CA LYS A 377 6.17 0.04 33.75
C LYS A 377 6.47 0.93 32.54
N GLY A 378 5.70 1.98 32.30
CA GLY A 378 5.86 2.83 31.13
C GLY A 378 4.62 3.65 30.81
N SER A 379 4.50 4.12 29.59
CA SER A 379 3.36 4.95 29.16
C SER A 379 3.01 4.76 27.70
N VAL A 380 1.82 5.22 27.33
CA VAL A 380 1.40 5.34 25.94
C VAL A 380 0.87 6.74 25.67
N PHE A 381 1.34 7.31 24.57
CA PHE A 381 0.94 8.61 24.06
C PHE A 381 0.33 8.45 22.67
N PHE A 382 -0.94 8.79 22.53
CA PHE A 382 -1.65 8.85 21.27
C PHE A 382 -1.80 10.33 20.87
N PRO A 383 -1.09 10.81 19.83
CA PRO A 383 -1.37 12.12 19.25
C PRO A 383 -2.82 12.22 18.78
N GLU A 384 -3.35 13.43 18.69
CA GLU A 384 -4.65 13.67 18.07
C GLU A 384 -4.77 13.02 16.67
N ASN A 385 -5.97 12.58 16.35
CA ASN A 385 -6.32 11.86 15.12
C ASN A 385 -5.54 10.54 14.92
N THR A 386 -5.03 9.93 16.00
CA THR A 386 -4.53 8.54 15.95
C THR A 386 -5.64 7.53 15.68
N PHE A 387 -6.84 7.82 16.17
CA PHE A 387 -8.05 7.04 15.96
C PHE A 387 -9.09 7.87 15.20
N TYR A 388 -10.06 7.18 14.61
CA TYR A 388 -11.09 7.81 13.78
C TYR A 388 -12.24 8.42 14.57
N GLU A 389 -12.53 7.85 15.74
CA GLU A 389 -13.66 8.22 16.60
C GLU A 389 -13.30 8.01 18.09
N ASP A 390 -14.06 8.69 18.95
CA ASP A 390 -13.96 8.52 20.40
C ASP A 390 -14.36 7.11 20.80
N GLN A 391 -13.68 6.53 21.77
CA GLN A 391 -13.94 5.16 22.21
C GLN A 391 -13.43 4.89 23.62
N LEU A 392 -13.91 3.79 24.20
CA LEU A 392 -13.27 3.18 25.35
C LEU A 392 -12.14 2.26 24.86
N ILE A 393 -11.00 2.33 25.53
CA ILE A 393 -9.85 1.47 25.26
C ILE A 393 -9.40 0.82 26.57
N ASN A 394 -9.03 -0.45 26.49
CA ASN A 394 -8.41 -1.14 27.62
C ASN A 394 -6.90 -0.91 27.60
N ILE A 395 -6.35 -0.35 28.67
CA ILE A 395 -4.91 -0.17 28.86
C ILE A 395 -4.54 -0.72 30.23
N SER A 396 -3.65 -1.71 30.25
CA SER A 396 -3.21 -2.38 31.46
C SER A 396 -1.74 -2.79 31.37
N GLU A 397 -1.19 -3.27 32.47
CA GLU A 397 0.14 -3.85 32.54
C GLU A 397 0.14 -5.13 33.38
N ASP A 398 1.07 -6.03 33.09
CA ASP A 398 1.29 -7.28 33.81
C ASP A 398 2.78 -7.64 33.80
N SER A 399 3.16 -8.85 34.22
CA SER A 399 4.55 -9.32 34.22
C SER A 399 5.25 -9.15 32.87
N ASP A 400 4.52 -9.31 31.77
CA ASP A 400 5.06 -9.41 30.42
C ASP A 400 5.15 -8.05 29.73
N GLY A 401 4.60 -6.98 30.33
CA GLY A 401 4.74 -5.61 29.84
C GLY A 401 3.41 -4.87 29.81
N LEU A 402 3.19 -4.05 28.77
CA LEU A 402 1.97 -3.27 28.58
C LEU A 402 1.01 -3.98 27.62
N LEU A 403 -0.28 -3.93 27.92
CA LEU A 403 -1.35 -4.32 27.01
C LEU A 403 -2.15 -3.07 26.64
N ILE A 404 -2.09 -2.68 25.38
CA ILE A 404 -2.67 -1.44 24.87
C ILE A 404 -3.72 -1.79 23.82
N GLY A 405 -4.98 -1.66 24.19
CA GLY A 405 -6.13 -1.93 23.33
C GLY A 405 -6.15 -3.36 22.78
N ASN A 406 -6.82 -3.53 21.63
CA ASN A 406 -6.85 -4.79 20.92
C ASN A 406 -6.73 -4.55 19.40
N ARG A 407 -6.28 -5.57 18.67
CA ARG A 407 -6.03 -5.48 17.21
C ARG A 407 -7.27 -5.18 16.37
N ARG A 408 -8.49 -5.38 16.90
CA ARG A 408 -9.78 -5.15 16.21
C ARG A 408 -10.16 -3.67 16.13
N THR A 409 -9.52 -2.82 16.92
CA THR A 409 -9.65 -1.38 16.78
C THR A 409 -8.68 -0.88 15.69
N PRO A 410 -9.18 -0.25 14.61
CA PRO A 410 -8.31 0.27 13.57
C PRO A 410 -7.60 1.56 14.05
N VAL A 411 -6.29 1.61 13.80
CA VAL A 411 -5.43 2.76 14.09
C VAL A 411 -5.04 3.45 12.78
N ASP A 412 -5.08 4.79 12.76
CA ASP A 412 -4.70 5.61 11.62
C ASP A 412 -3.22 6.03 11.70
N LYS A 413 -2.86 6.81 12.73
CA LYS A 413 -1.52 7.40 12.89
C LYS A 413 -0.64 6.63 13.86
N TYR A 414 0.68 6.91 13.79
CA TYR A 414 1.63 6.34 14.74
C TYR A 414 1.41 6.96 16.13
N PHE A 415 1.44 6.12 17.15
CA PHE A 415 1.51 6.50 18.54
C PHE A 415 2.86 6.07 19.14
N THR A 416 3.13 6.54 20.35
CA THR A 416 4.39 6.28 21.06
C THR A 416 4.12 5.42 22.28
N VAL A 417 4.94 4.38 22.46
CA VAL A 417 4.96 3.55 23.67
C VAL A 417 6.32 3.71 24.32
N THR A 418 6.31 3.91 25.64
CA THR A 418 7.52 3.93 26.46
C THR A 418 7.51 2.76 27.43
N MET A 419 8.69 2.23 27.74
CA MET A 419 8.89 1.19 28.75
C MET A 419 10.12 1.54 29.60
N LYS A 420 9.93 1.59 30.92
CA LYS A 420 11.01 1.85 31.88
C LYS A 420 11.95 0.65 31.91
N ASN A 421 13.25 0.91 31.95
CA ASN A 421 14.24 -0.13 32.17
C ASN A 421 14.22 -0.54 33.66
N THR A 422 13.65 -1.69 33.97
CA THR A 422 13.64 -2.20 35.34
C THR A 422 14.68 -3.30 35.58
N ASN A 423 15.20 -3.92 34.51
CA ASN A 423 15.83 -5.25 34.61
C ASN A 423 17.12 -5.44 33.79
N PHE A 424 17.52 -4.48 32.93
CA PHE A 424 18.69 -4.64 32.06
C PHE A 424 19.86 -3.78 32.51
N ALA A 425 21.05 -4.37 32.53
CA ALA A 425 22.29 -3.67 32.86
C ALA A 425 22.74 -2.74 31.71
N GLU A 426 23.60 -1.76 32.00
CA GLU A 426 23.98 -0.73 31.03
C GLU A 426 24.60 -1.27 29.74
N ASP A 427 25.41 -2.33 29.85
CA ASP A 427 26.06 -3.02 28.74
C ASP A 427 25.10 -3.85 27.89
N GLU A 428 23.93 -4.20 28.42
CA GLU A 428 22.90 -4.95 27.70
C GLU A 428 21.94 -4.06 26.88
N ILE A 429 21.82 -2.78 27.23
CA ILE A 429 20.80 -1.86 26.67
C ILE A 429 20.85 -1.79 25.15
N SER A 430 22.06 -1.78 24.57
CA SER A 430 22.25 -1.74 23.12
C SER A 430 21.64 -2.94 22.38
N LYS A 431 21.34 -4.02 23.11
CA LYS A 431 20.75 -5.28 22.64
C LYS A 431 19.28 -5.42 22.99
N VAL A 432 18.68 -4.44 23.65
CA VAL A 432 17.29 -4.47 24.10
C VAL A 432 16.42 -3.59 23.20
N PHE A 433 15.25 -4.10 22.86
CA PHE A 433 14.25 -3.41 22.06
C PHE A 433 12.83 -3.65 22.61
N ILE A 434 11.90 -2.77 22.24
CA ILE A 434 10.47 -2.98 22.45
C ILE A 434 9.95 -3.92 21.37
N SER A 435 9.41 -5.06 21.80
CA SER A 435 8.60 -5.92 20.96
C SER A 435 7.17 -5.41 20.92
N ALA A 436 6.68 -5.00 19.75
CA ALA A 436 5.33 -4.52 19.53
C ALA A 436 4.48 -5.62 18.86
N ALA A 437 3.46 -6.11 19.55
CA ALA A 437 2.59 -7.20 19.11
C ALA A 437 3.37 -8.46 18.66
N GLY A 438 4.51 -8.73 19.31
CA GLY A 438 5.37 -9.89 19.01
C GLY A 438 6.45 -9.66 17.95
N GLY A 439 6.46 -8.51 17.26
CA GLY A 439 7.49 -8.14 16.29
C GLY A 439 8.53 -7.17 16.85
N PHE A 440 9.65 -6.99 16.15
CA PHE A 440 10.62 -5.93 16.44
C PHE A 440 10.00 -4.55 16.17
N ALA A 441 10.14 -3.61 17.11
CA ALA A 441 9.91 -2.19 16.86
C ALA A 441 11.23 -1.43 17.03
N THR A 442 11.50 -0.51 16.09
CA THR A 442 12.64 0.40 16.21
C THR A 442 12.54 1.15 17.52
N THR A 443 13.56 0.98 18.36
CA THR A 443 13.55 1.42 19.75
C THR A 443 14.71 2.38 19.99
N VAL A 444 14.41 3.48 20.68
CA VAL A 444 15.40 4.42 21.19
C VAL A 444 15.44 4.29 22.71
N TYR A 445 16.64 4.24 23.28
CA TYR A 445 16.83 4.29 24.73
C TYR A 445 17.41 5.63 25.14
N LYS A 446 16.80 6.28 26.14
CA LYS A 446 17.30 7.51 26.74
C LYS A 446 16.82 7.63 28.19
N ASP A 447 17.69 8.05 29.10
CA ASP A 447 17.36 8.39 30.50
C ASP A 447 16.53 7.31 31.23
N GLY A 448 16.89 6.03 31.09
CA GLY A 448 16.19 4.92 31.75
C GLY A 448 14.95 4.42 31.02
N VAL A 449 14.63 4.94 29.83
CA VAL A 449 13.37 4.66 29.13
C VAL A 449 13.62 4.21 27.70
N PHE A 450 13.03 3.07 27.34
CA PHE A 450 12.92 2.61 25.96
C PHE A 450 11.67 3.24 25.32
N THR A 451 11.78 3.70 24.08
CA THR A 451 10.71 4.37 23.33
C THR A 451 10.59 3.79 21.94
N ALA A 452 9.37 3.45 21.52
CA ALA A 452 9.08 2.97 20.17
C ALA A 452 7.83 3.64 19.60
N ARG A 453 7.83 3.85 18.28
CA ARG A 453 6.63 4.26 17.54
C ARG A 453 5.91 3.03 17.02
N ALA A 454 4.59 2.99 17.16
CA ALA A 454 3.78 1.87 16.72
C ALA A 454 2.45 2.30 16.10
N ARG A 455 1.86 1.40 15.31
CA ARG A 455 0.54 1.56 14.66
C ARG A 455 -0.37 0.36 14.87
N ASN A 456 0.04 -0.61 15.69
CA ASN A 456 -0.71 -1.83 15.96
C ASN A 456 -1.00 -1.90 17.46
N LEU A 457 -2.26 -2.05 17.84
CA LEU A 457 -2.61 -2.31 19.23
C LEU A 457 -2.27 -3.74 19.63
N GLY A 458 -2.09 -3.98 20.93
CA GLY A 458 -1.74 -5.29 21.48
C GLY A 458 -0.72 -5.20 22.62
N ARG A 459 0.06 -6.28 22.76
CA ARG A 459 1.08 -6.42 23.81
C ARG A 459 2.40 -5.77 23.41
N TYR A 460 3.02 -5.08 24.37
CA TYR A 460 4.33 -4.46 24.27
C TYR A 460 5.23 -4.96 25.39
N SER A 461 6.41 -5.49 25.05
CA SER A 461 7.35 -6.05 26.01
C SER A 461 8.79 -5.69 25.66
N LEU A 462 9.69 -5.60 26.64
CA LEU A 462 11.12 -5.51 26.37
C LEU A 462 11.68 -6.90 26.02
N ARG A 463 12.51 -6.98 24.98
CA ARG A 463 13.23 -8.20 24.58
C ARG A 463 14.70 -7.88 24.34
N LYS A 464 15.58 -8.83 24.62
CA LYS A 464 17.02 -8.76 24.36
C LYS A 464 17.39 -9.70 23.24
N ASP A 465 18.19 -9.22 22.28
CA ASP A 465 18.77 -10.03 21.22
C ASP A 465 20.30 -9.94 21.24
N SER A 466 20.93 -11.08 21.54
CA SER A 466 22.39 -11.21 21.58
C SER A 466 22.92 -12.19 20.54
N THR A 467 22.07 -12.68 19.63
CA THR A 467 22.47 -13.68 18.64
C THR A 467 22.77 -12.97 17.31
N PRO A 468 24.01 -13.05 16.79
CA PRO A 468 24.30 -12.48 15.49
C PRO A 468 23.58 -13.19 14.34
N PRO A 469 23.34 -12.47 13.22
CA PRO A 469 22.92 -13.10 11.98
C PRO A 469 23.89 -14.19 11.53
N THR A 470 23.37 -15.18 10.82
CA THR A 470 24.17 -16.26 10.20
C THR A 470 24.28 -16.03 8.70
N LEU A 471 25.48 -16.25 8.15
CA LEU A 471 25.78 -16.12 6.73
C LEU A 471 26.23 -17.46 6.17
N LYS A 472 25.72 -17.84 4.99
CA LYS A 472 26.11 -19.08 4.31
C LYS A 472 26.34 -18.84 2.83
N ALA A 473 27.55 -19.13 2.36
CA ALA A 473 27.88 -19.11 0.94
C ALA A 473 27.08 -20.18 0.17
N LEU A 474 26.49 -19.78 -0.96
CA LEU A 474 25.66 -20.67 -1.78
C LEU A 474 26.42 -21.28 -2.95
N ASN A 475 27.27 -20.50 -3.62
CA ASN A 475 27.90 -20.88 -4.89
C ASN A 475 29.42 -20.72 -4.90
N PHE A 476 30.03 -20.52 -3.74
CA PHE A 476 31.49 -20.46 -3.57
C PHE A 476 31.89 -21.09 -2.23
N LYS A 477 33.18 -21.36 -2.05
CA LYS A 477 33.77 -21.94 -0.84
C LYS A 477 35.08 -21.24 -0.54
N ASP A 478 35.45 -21.15 0.73
CA ASP A 478 36.80 -20.71 1.13
C ASP A 478 37.86 -21.61 0.50
N LYS A 479 38.94 -20.98 0.03
CA LYS A 479 40.04 -21.55 -0.76
C LYS A 479 39.58 -22.25 -2.04
N GLY A 480 38.41 -21.88 -2.57
CA GLY A 480 37.81 -22.46 -3.77
C GLY A 480 38.16 -21.74 -5.08
N VAL A 481 37.51 -22.19 -6.16
CA VAL A 481 37.53 -21.54 -7.48
C VAL A 481 36.12 -21.07 -7.81
N VAL A 482 35.96 -19.78 -8.11
CA VAL A 482 34.69 -19.18 -8.56
C VAL A 482 34.75 -19.00 -10.07
N LYS A 483 33.88 -19.72 -10.80
CA LYS A 483 33.79 -19.63 -12.27
C LYS A 483 32.62 -18.76 -12.74
N GLY A 484 31.61 -18.57 -11.90
CA GLY A 484 30.43 -17.77 -12.23
C GLY A 484 30.68 -16.27 -12.06
N ASN A 485 29.77 -15.47 -12.59
CA ASN A 485 29.86 -14.00 -12.51
C ASN A 485 29.26 -13.40 -11.24
N THR A 486 28.73 -14.23 -10.33
CA THR A 486 28.09 -13.75 -9.11
C THR A 486 28.58 -14.48 -7.87
N LEU A 487 28.58 -13.80 -6.73
CA LEU A 487 28.69 -14.41 -5.41
C LEU A 487 27.33 -14.33 -4.72
N LYS A 488 26.85 -15.47 -4.20
CA LYS A 488 25.56 -15.55 -3.50
C LYS A 488 25.74 -16.05 -2.09
N VAL A 489 25.10 -15.36 -1.15
CA VAL A 489 25.12 -15.68 0.29
C VAL A 489 23.71 -15.59 0.83
N THR A 490 23.27 -16.57 1.62
CA THR A 490 22.03 -16.44 2.39
C THR A 490 22.32 -15.84 3.76
N VAL A 491 21.42 -14.99 4.23
CA VAL A 491 21.47 -14.41 5.57
C VAL A 491 20.22 -14.79 6.36
N SER A 492 20.40 -15.20 7.62
CA SER A 492 19.28 -15.54 8.51
C SER A 492 19.49 -14.95 9.89
N ASP A 493 18.41 -14.44 10.49
CA ASP A 493 18.36 -13.91 11.85
C ASP A 493 17.19 -14.54 12.62
N ASN A 494 17.32 -14.76 13.93
CA ASN A 494 16.35 -15.50 14.72
C ASN A 494 15.46 -14.63 15.63
N LEU A 495 15.68 -13.32 15.73
CA LEU A 495 14.92 -12.47 16.66
C LEU A 495 14.69 -11.03 16.16
N SER A 496 15.69 -10.14 16.19
CA SER A 496 15.49 -8.73 15.84
C SER A 496 15.33 -8.50 14.32
N GLY A 497 15.76 -9.46 13.51
CA GLY A 497 15.71 -9.48 12.06
C GLY A 497 16.95 -8.87 11.42
N PHE A 498 17.19 -9.22 10.15
CA PHE A 498 18.24 -8.60 9.33
C PHE A 498 17.99 -7.10 9.12
N ALA A 499 19.05 -6.30 9.26
CA ALA A 499 19.02 -4.86 9.01
C ALA A 499 19.78 -4.48 7.74
N SER A 500 21.04 -4.88 7.62
CA SER A 500 21.90 -4.49 6.49
C SER A 500 23.12 -5.40 6.34
N CYS A 501 23.83 -5.26 5.23
CA CYS A 501 25.15 -5.87 5.06
C CYS A 501 26.16 -4.86 4.52
N SER A 502 27.43 -5.07 4.85
CA SER A 502 28.57 -4.40 4.23
C SER A 502 29.60 -5.45 3.84
N ALA A 503 30.16 -5.33 2.65
CA ALA A 503 31.10 -6.30 2.12
C ALA A 503 32.28 -5.63 1.45
N THR A 504 33.44 -6.27 1.55
CA THR A 504 34.65 -5.86 0.85
C THR A 504 35.25 -7.02 0.06
N LEU A 505 35.79 -6.70 -1.11
CA LEU A 505 36.58 -7.60 -1.94
C LEU A 505 37.98 -6.98 -2.09
N ASN A 506 39.02 -7.69 -1.63
CA ASN A 506 40.39 -7.17 -1.55
C ASN A 506 40.50 -5.81 -0.82
N GLY A 507 39.71 -5.64 0.24
CA GLY A 507 39.65 -4.41 1.04
C GLY A 507 38.84 -3.27 0.41
N GLN A 508 38.37 -3.39 -0.83
CA GLN A 508 37.50 -2.41 -1.47
C GLN A 508 36.03 -2.76 -1.25
N TRP A 509 35.19 -1.77 -0.95
CA TRP A 509 33.75 -2.01 -0.75
C TRP A 509 33.08 -2.50 -2.04
N ILE A 510 32.16 -3.45 -1.91
CA ILE A 510 31.37 -3.99 -3.02
C ILE A 510 29.89 -4.05 -2.68
N LEU A 511 29.05 -3.83 -3.69
CA LEU A 511 27.60 -3.82 -3.55
C LEU A 511 27.04 -5.25 -3.55
N PHE A 512 26.39 -5.63 -2.45
CA PHE A 512 25.50 -6.80 -2.46
C PHE A 512 24.05 -6.33 -2.55
N GLU A 513 23.33 -6.79 -3.57
CA GLU A 513 21.89 -6.61 -3.68
C GLU A 513 21.15 -7.62 -2.79
N TYR A 514 20.19 -7.14 -1.98
CA TYR A 514 19.42 -7.99 -1.08
C TYR A 514 18.03 -8.31 -1.65
N GLU A 515 17.73 -9.61 -1.76
CA GLU A 515 16.41 -10.15 -2.08
C GLU A 515 15.78 -10.75 -0.82
N PRO A 516 14.86 -10.04 -0.14
CA PRO A 516 14.30 -10.50 1.13
C PRO A 516 13.40 -11.74 0.99
N LYS A 517 12.82 -12.01 -0.18
CA LYS A 517 11.88 -13.14 -0.35
C LYS A 517 12.56 -14.50 -0.17
N ASN A 518 13.86 -14.58 -0.46
CA ASN A 518 14.67 -15.78 -0.29
C ASN A 518 15.92 -15.53 0.58
N HIS A 519 15.95 -14.39 1.27
CA HIS A 519 17.04 -13.93 2.12
C HIS A 519 18.44 -14.02 1.47
N THR A 520 18.55 -13.73 0.18
CA THR A 520 19.81 -13.86 -0.57
C THR A 520 20.44 -12.50 -0.83
N LEU A 521 21.74 -12.42 -0.55
CA LEU A 521 22.64 -11.34 -0.95
C LEU A 521 23.37 -11.79 -2.22
N THR A 522 23.35 -10.95 -3.26
CA THR A 522 24.05 -11.22 -4.53
C THR A 522 24.98 -10.08 -4.90
N PHE A 523 26.25 -10.40 -5.16
CA PHE A 523 27.22 -9.50 -5.79
C PHE A 523 27.48 -9.95 -7.24
N ASN A 524 27.65 -8.99 -8.16
CA ASN A 524 28.02 -9.24 -9.55
C ASN A 524 29.43 -8.71 -9.84
N PHE A 525 30.31 -9.55 -10.42
CA PHE A 525 31.67 -9.15 -10.76
C PHE A 525 31.74 -8.07 -11.86
N ASP A 526 30.69 -7.89 -12.66
CA ASP A 526 30.62 -6.79 -13.64
C ASP A 526 30.69 -5.39 -12.98
N ASP A 527 30.48 -5.31 -11.67
CA ASP A 527 30.46 -4.05 -10.92
C ASP A 527 31.86 -3.58 -10.48
N VAL A 528 32.89 -4.39 -10.69
CA VAL A 528 34.28 -4.07 -10.32
C VAL A 528 35.24 -4.51 -11.41
N ASP A 529 36.42 -3.88 -11.44
CA ASP A 529 37.50 -4.37 -12.27
C ASP A 529 38.08 -5.67 -11.69
N THR A 530 38.23 -6.68 -12.55
CA THR A 530 38.75 -8.01 -12.20
C THR A 530 40.01 -8.38 -12.97
N THR A 531 40.55 -7.50 -13.82
CA THR A 531 41.68 -7.84 -14.71
C THR A 531 43.01 -7.97 -13.98
N ASP A 532 43.17 -7.26 -12.86
CA ASP A 532 44.45 -7.10 -12.19
C ASP A 532 44.76 -8.22 -11.18
N THR A 533 43.82 -9.14 -10.92
CA THR A 533 44.03 -10.22 -9.96
C THR A 533 43.19 -11.46 -10.25
N THR A 534 43.79 -12.62 -10.02
CA THR A 534 43.10 -13.92 -10.02
C THR A 534 42.76 -14.40 -8.60
N LYS A 535 43.19 -13.68 -7.56
CA LYS A 535 43.01 -14.01 -6.14
C LYS A 535 42.17 -12.94 -5.46
N TYR A 536 41.21 -13.41 -4.66
CA TYR A 536 40.21 -12.56 -4.03
C TYR A 536 40.07 -12.92 -2.55
N GLU A 537 40.03 -11.88 -1.71
CA GLU A 537 39.67 -11.94 -0.30
C GLU A 537 38.33 -11.24 -0.10
N LEU A 538 37.31 -12.01 0.27
CA LEU A 538 35.97 -11.54 0.54
C LEU A 538 35.74 -11.49 2.05
N ASN A 539 35.20 -10.36 2.52
CA ASN A 539 34.72 -10.19 3.87
C ASN A 539 33.30 -9.60 3.82
N ILE A 540 32.34 -10.25 4.46
CA ILE A 540 30.94 -9.80 4.54
C ILE A 540 30.55 -9.71 6.00
N ASN A 541 30.03 -8.55 6.41
CA ASN A 541 29.41 -8.34 7.70
C ASN A 541 27.90 -8.14 7.50
N ALA A 542 27.09 -8.95 8.16
CA ALA A 542 25.64 -8.77 8.26
C ALA A 542 25.26 -8.27 9.65
N TYR A 543 24.41 -7.27 9.68
CA TYR A 543 23.94 -6.60 10.89
C TYR A 543 22.47 -6.92 11.11
N ASP A 544 22.11 -7.28 12.34
CA ASP A 544 20.71 -7.30 12.76
C ASP A 544 20.24 -5.90 13.18
N LYS A 545 18.98 -5.78 13.61
CA LYS A 545 18.39 -4.48 13.99
C LYS A 545 18.82 -3.96 15.37
N VAL A 546 19.58 -4.73 16.14
CA VAL A 546 20.21 -4.30 17.41
C VAL A 546 21.75 -4.28 17.32
N GLY A 547 22.28 -4.35 16.09
CA GLY A 547 23.71 -4.25 15.79
C GLY A 547 24.56 -5.46 16.20
N ASN A 548 24.00 -6.67 16.35
CA ASN A 548 24.84 -7.87 16.35
C ASN A 548 25.39 -8.11 14.94
N VAL A 549 26.62 -8.63 14.86
CA VAL A 549 27.36 -8.76 13.60
C VAL A 549 27.71 -10.21 13.33
N GLY A 550 27.15 -10.75 12.24
CA GLY A 550 27.57 -12.01 11.65
C GLY A 550 28.61 -11.75 10.57
N THR A 551 29.71 -12.52 10.56
CA THR A 551 30.77 -12.35 9.57
C THR A 551 30.98 -13.60 8.74
N LEU A 552 31.16 -13.44 7.44
CA LEU A 552 31.64 -14.47 6.52
C LEU A 552 32.93 -13.98 5.86
N LYS A 553 34.00 -14.77 5.99
CA LYS A 553 35.27 -14.55 5.29
C LYS A 553 35.54 -15.70 4.35
N ALA A 554 36.01 -15.41 3.15
CA ALA A 554 36.44 -16.41 2.20
C ALA A 554 37.56 -15.88 1.33
N THR A 555 38.55 -16.72 1.06
CA THR A 555 39.53 -16.52 -0.01
C THR A 555 39.15 -17.41 -1.19
N PHE A 556 39.32 -16.95 -2.41
CA PHE A 556 39.09 -17.79 -3.59
C PHE A 556 39.89 -17.30 -4.79
N THR A 557 39.96 -18.14 -5.82
CA THR A 557 40.51 -17.78 -7.12
C THR A 557 39.40 -17.66 -8.16
N ARG A 558 39.56 -16.74 -9.11
CA ARG A 558 38.69 -16.62 -10.29
C ARG A 558 39.60 -16.60 -11.52
N PRO A 559 39.39 -17.49 -12.51
CA PRO A 559 40.12 -17.41 -13.77
C PRO A 559 39.85 -16.04 -14.43
N ASN A 560 40.86 -15.45 -15.06
CA ASN A 560 40.64 -14.27 -15.88
C ASN A 560 39.63 -14.63 -16.98
N SER A 561 38.62 -13.77 -17.13
CA SER A 561 37.54 -13.91 -18.11
C SER A 561 38.01 -13.53 -19.50
#